data_AF-A0AAW0WRR6-F1
#
_entry.id   AF-A0AAW0WRR6-F1
#
_cell.length_a   1.000
_cell.length_b   1.000
_cell.length_c   1.000
_cell.angle_alpha   90.00
_cell.angle_beta   90.00
_cell.angle_gamma   90.00
#
_symmetry.space_group_name_H-M   'P 1'
#
loop_
_entity.id
_entity.type
_entity.pdbx_description
1 polymer ?
#
loop_
_entity_poly.entity_id
_entity_poly.type
_entity_poly.pdbx_seq_one_letter_code
_entity_poly.pdbx_strand_id
1 'polypeptide(L)'
;QHFLIFIGGTVATPLTVVSLMCMEGSDPRRGDVVSTTIFVSGLITILQSTFGIRLPIVQGVNFAYLMPTITILSMSFPTCDSLNLENMTLAQKEEEWQMRMREIQGAIAVSAIFQVFVGYTGLVGLVMRWVTPLTIIPTITMLGLALFSLGTKQAATHWGISSLTLLLLVLVSQYLKNLKTPLPAFTGPKGFHIVWIPLFTYFPVSKRA
;
A
#
# COMPACT_ATOMS: atom_id res chain seq x y z
N GLN A 1 10.25 9.63 8.78
CA GLN A 1 10.71 8.81 7.63
C GLN A 1 9.90 7.54 7.47
N HIS A 2 9.83 6.63 8.46
CA HIS A 2 9.07 5.36 8.33
C HIS A 2 7.60 5.54 7.95
N PHE A 3 6.90 6.52 8.52
CA PHE A 3 5.51 6.83 8.18
C PHE A 3 5.33 7.24 6.69
N LEU A 4 6.22 8.07 6.14
CA LEU A 4 6.12 8.55 4.77
C LEU A 4 6.35 7.44 3.73
N ILE A 5 7.20 6.46 4.04
CA ILE A 5 7.42 5.30 3.16
C ILE A 5 6.21 4.37 3.22
N PHE A 6 5.64 4.18 4.41
CA PHE A 6 4.51 3.30 4.64
C PHE A 6 3.20 3.83 4.05
N ILE A 7 2.92 5.13 4.21
CA ILE A 7 1.63 5.72 3.81
C ILE A 7 1.36 5.60 2.31
N GLY A 8 2.42 5.67 1.48
CA GLY A 8 2.28 5.56 0.02
C GLY A 8 1.64 4.23 -0.40
N GLY A 9 2.07 3.11 0.19
CA GLY A 9 1.50 1.81 -0.11
C GLY A 9 0.12 1.58 0.54
N THR A 10 -0.04 2.03 1.77
CA THR A 10 -1.27 1.88 2.55
C THR A 10 -2.44 2.66 1.97
N VAL A 11 -2.20 3.81 1.33
CA VAL A 11 -3.24 4.61 0.67
C VAL A 11 -3.54 4.13 -0.75
N ALA A 12 -2.52 3.67 -1.49
CA ALA A 12 -2.69 3.18 -2.86
C ALA A 12 -3.63 1.97 -2.94
N THR A 13 -3.55 1.07 -1.96
CA THR A 13 -4.34 -0.17 -1.93
C THR A 13 -5.86 0.07 -1.85
N PRO A 14 -6.40 0.74 -0.82
CA PRO A 14 -7.84 1.01 -0.73
C PRO A 14 -8.34 1.87 -1.88
N LEU A 15 -7.54 2.81 -2.40
CA LEU A 15 -7.92 3.59 -3.59
C LEU A 15 -8.08 2.73 -4.85
N THR A 16 -7.22 1.72 -5.01
CA THR A 16 -7.32 0.76 -6.11
C THR A 16 -8.55 -0.15 -5.97
N VAL A 17 -8.90 -0.54 -4.75
CA VAL A 17 -10.09 -1.37 -4.50
C VAL A 17 -11.37 -0.57 -4.67
N VAL A 18 -11.40 0.66 -4.17
CA VAL A 18 -12.54 1.58 -4.27
C VAL A 18 -12.88 1.93 -5.71
N SER A 19 -11.88 2.07 -6.60
CA SER A 19 -12.14 2.27 -8.03
C SER A 19 -12.75 1.04 -8.71
N LEU A 20 -12.52 -0.17 -8.18
CA LEU A 20 -13.15 -1.42 -8.65
C LEU A 20 -14.55 -1.64 -8.07
N MET A 21 -14.93 -0.92 -7.02
CA MET A 21 -16.25 -0.97 -6.38
C MET A 21 -17.25 0.01 -7.00
N CYS A 22 -16.90 0.67 -8.12
CA CYS A 22 -17.73 1.63 -8.83
C CYS A 22 -18.14 2.87 -8.01
N MET A 23 -17.34 3.24 -7.00
CA MET A 23 -17.53 4.53 -6.33
C MET A 23 -17.09 5.68 -7.24
N GLU A 24 -17.77 6.82 -7.19
CA GLU A 24 -17.44 7.98 -8.02
C GLU A 24 -16.25 8.77 -7.46
N GLY A 25 -15.50 9.46 -8.32
CA GLY A 25 -14.29 10.20 -7.93
C GLY A 25 -14.51 11.32 -6.92
N SER A 26 -15.68 11.95 -6.97
CA SER A 26 -16.15 13.06 -6.14
C SER A 26 -16.76 12.61 -4.82
N ASP A 27 -16.86 11.31 -4.58
CA ASP A 27 -17.61 10.77 -3.45
C ASP A 27 -16.84 10.92 -2.12
N PRO A 28 -17.41 11.59 -1.10
CA PRO A 28 -16.75 11.74 0.20
C PRO A 28 -16.43 10.40 0.87
N ARG A 29 -17.19 9.33 0.55
CA ARG A 29 -17.00 7.98 1.13
C ARG A 29 -15.65 7.36 0.77
N ARG A 30 -15.02 7.78 -0.34
CA ARG A 30 -13.66 7.35 -0.67
C ARG A 30 -12.66 7.79 0.40
N GLY A 31 -12.84 9.00 0.93
CA GLY A 31 -12.04 9.55 2.02
C GLY A 31 -12.21 8.76 3.32
N ASP A 32 -13.43 8.30 3.61
CA ASP A 32 -13.74 7.50 4.79
C ASP A 32 -13.06 6.12 4.75
N VAL A 33 -13.03 5.46 3.58
CA VAL A 33 -12.32 4.17 3.43
C VAL A 33 -10.81 4.34 3.61
N VAL A 34 -10.23 5.41 3.08
CA VAL A 34 -8.79 5.68 3.24
C VAL A 34 -8.46 6.04 4.70
N SER A 35 -9.27 6.90 5.34
CA SER A 35 -9.04 7.34 6.70
C SER A 35 -9.16 6.18 7.71
N THR A 36 -10.18 5.33 7.56
CA THR A 36 -10.36 4.12 8.36
C THR A 36 -9.21 3.13 8.17
N THR A 37 -8.72 2.96 6.94
CA THR A 37 -7.57 2.09 6.66
C THR A 37 -6.30 2.56 7.38
N ILE A 38 -6.00 3.87 7.32
CA ILE A 38 -4.85 4.45 8.04
C ILE A 38 -5.03 4.34 9.55
N PHE A 39 -6.22 4.66 10.05
CA PHE A 39 -6.53 4.61 11.48
C PHE A 39 -6.39 3.20 12.05
N VAL A 40 -7.02 2.21 11.39
CA VAL A 40 -6.93 0.79 11.79
C VAL A 40 -5.49 0.29 11.68
N SER A 41 -4.76 0.67 10.63
CA SER A 41 -3.32 0.35 10.49
C SER A 41 -2.48 0.87 11.65
N GLY A 42 -2.74 2.09 12.12
CA GLY A 42 -2.09 2.64 13.31
C GLY A 42 -2.44 1.86 14.57
N LEU A 43 -3.72 1.53 14.76
CA LEU A 43 -4.21 0.78 15.91
C LEU A 43 -3.58 -0.62 15.98
N ILE A 44 -3.56 -1.37 14.87
CA ILE A 44 -2.95 -2.71 14.82
C ILE A 44 -1.44 -2.64 15.04
N THR A 45 -0.76 -1.59 14.56
CA THR A 45 0.67 -1.39 14.81
C THR A 45 0.96 -1.15 16.30
N ILE A 46 0.13 -0.35 16.98
CA ILE A 46 0.23 -0.14 18.43
C ILE A 46 0.00 -1.47 19.15
N LEU A 47 -1.04 -2.22 18.77
CA LEU A 47 -1.36 -3.51 19.38
C LEU A 47 -0.23 -4.53 19.18
N GLN A 48 0.33 -4.61 17.97
CA GLN A 48 1.44 -5.51 17.62
C GLN A 48 2.72 -5.18 18.40
N SER A 49 3.00 -3.89 18.60
CA SER A 49 4.20 -3.43 19.32
C SER A 49 4.05 -3.48 20.85
N THR A 50 2.84 -3.43 21.40
CA THR A 50 2.57 -3.48 22.85
C THR A 50 2.27 -4.89 23.36
N PHE A 51 1.24 -5.54 22.80
CA PHE A 51 0.73 -6.85 23.22
C PHE A 51 1.19 -8.01 22.34
N GLY A 52 1.59 -7.73 21.10
CA GLY A 52 2.08 -8.75 20.18
C GLY A 52 3.53 -9.16 20.45
N ILE A 53 4.30 -9.35 19.38
CA ILE A 53 5.69 -9.83 19.43
C ILE A 53 6.68 -8.76 19.94
N ARG A 54 6.21 -7.55 20.31
CA ARG A 54 7.01 -6.41 20.77
C ARG A 54 8.15 -5.99 19.82
N LEU A 55 8.08 -6.40 18.56
CA LEU A 55 8.98 -5.92 17.52
C LEU A 55 8.38 -4.66 16.88
N PRO A 56 9.22 -3.64 16.59
CA PRO A 56 8.79 -2.42 15.92
C PRO A 56 8.53 -2.68 14.43
N ILE A 57 7.38 -3.28 14.13
CA ILE A 57 6.92 -3.58 12.77
C ILE A 57 5.69 -2.72 12.47
N VAL A 58 5.76 -1.91 11.42
CA VAL A 58 4.61 -1.13 10.94
C VAL A 58 3.69 -2.06 10.17
N GLN A 59 2.46 -2.22 10.65
CA GLN A 59 1.45 -3.07 10.03
C GLN A 59 0.52 -2.24 9.15
N GLY A 60 0.17 -2.78 7.98
CA GLY A 60 -0.70 -2.13 7.01
C GLY A 60 -1.42 -3.10 6.10
N VAL A 61 -1.93 -2.57 5.00
CA VAL A 61 -2.64 -3.37 4.01
C VAL A 61 -1.66 -4.29 3.28
N ASN A 62 -2.08 -5.53 3.05
CA ASN A 62 -1.30 -6.51 2.32
C ASN A 62 -1.72 -6.54 0.83
N PHE A 63 -0.80 -6.15 -0.05
CA PHE A 63 -0.98 -6.17 -1.51
C PHE A 63 -1.29 -7.57 -2.07
N ALA A 64 -0.91 -8.64 -1.39
CA ALA A 64 -1.22 -10.00 -1.83
C ALA A 64 -2.73 -10.28 -1.87
N TYR A 65 -3.54 -9.55 -1.08
CA TYR A 65 -5.00 -9.67 -1.11
C TYR A 65 -5.66 -8.91 -2.27
N LEU A 66 -4.94 -8.02 -2.97
CA LEU A 66 -5.52 -7.29 -4.10
C LEU A 66 -5.93 -8.21 -5.24
N MET A 67 -5.08 -9.18 -5.62
CA MET A 67 -5.36 -10.09 -6.72
C MET A 67 -6.59 -10.98 -6.47
N PRO A 68 -6.71 -11.65 -5.30
CA PRO A 68 -7.93 -12.33 -4.92
C PRO A 68 -9.15 -11.41 -4.91
N THR A 69 -9.02 -10.19 -4.39
CA THR A 69 -10.12 -9.21 -4.34
C THR A 69 -10.61 -8.84 -5.74
N ILE A 70 -9.70 -8.55 -6.67
CA ILE A 70 -10.03 -8.26 -8.08
C ILE A 70 -10.75 -9.46 -8.71
N THR A 71 -10.26 -10.67 -8.44
CA THR A 71 -10.84 -11.90 -8.99
C THR A 71 -12.26 -12.10 -8.50
N ILE A 72 -12.49 -11.99 -7.18
CA ILE A 72 -13.83 -12.06 -6.56
C ILE A 72 -14.75 -11.01 -7.19
N LEU A 73 -14.31 -9.75 -7.30
CA LEU A 73 -15.12 -8.69 -7.89
C LEU A 73 -15.46 -8.92 -9.36
N SER A 74 -14.52 -9.45 -10.14
CA SER A 74 -14.72 -9.72 -11.57
C SER A 74 -15.63 -10.90 -11.86
N MET A 75 -15.71 -11.87 -10.92
CA MET A 75 -16.52 -13.08 -11.09
C MET A 75 -17.90 -12.94 -10.46
N SER A 76 -18.00 -12.29 -9.29
CA SER A 76 -19.25 -12.18 -8.53
C SER A 76 -20.12 -10.99 -8.98
N PHE A 77 -19.53 -9.97 -9.61
CA PHE A 77 -20.25 -8.74 -9.96
C PHE A 77 -19.96 -8.27 -11.39
N PRO A 78 -20.91 -7.57 -12.05
CA PRO A 78 -20.68 -6.95 -13.35
C PRO A 78 -19.59 -5.86 -13.28
N THR A 79 -18.91 -5.59 -14.39
CA THR A 79 -17.89 -4.54 -14.47
C THR A 79 -18.53 -3.15 -14.35
N CYS A 80 -17.81 -2.19 -13.78
CA CYS A 80 -18.33 -0.81 -13.62
C CYS A 80 -18.71 -0.16 -14.95
N ASP A 81 -18.05 -0.52 -16.05
CA ASP A 81 -18.35 0.01 -17.40
C ASP A 81 -19.69 -0.50 -17.96
N SER A 82 -20.18 -1.64 -17.46
CA SER A 82 -21.47 -2.21 -17.86
C SER A 82 -22.66 -1.66 -17.06
N LEU A 83 -22.37 -0.95 -15.95
CA LEU A 83 -23.37 -0.33 -15.10
C LEU A 83 -23.66 1.08 -15.63
N ASN A 84 -24.93 1.37 -15.93
CA ASN A 84 -25.38 2.73 -16.25
C ASN A 84 -25.47 3.57 -14.97
N LEU A 85 -24.32 3.86 -14.35
CA LEU A 85 -24.22 4.64 -13.12
C LEU A 85 -24.88 6.02 -13.25
N GLU A 86 -24.92 6.61 -14.45
CA GLU A 86 -25.57 7.90 -14.70
C GLU A 86 -27.10 7.86 -14.59
N ASN A 87 -27.72 6.70 -14.83
CA ASN A 87 -29.17 6.54 -14.82
C ASN A 87 -29.70 5.96 -13.49
N MET A 88 -28.81 5.70 -12.53
CA MET A 88 -29.14 5.14 -11.22
C MET A 88 -29.33 6.23 -10.16
N THR A 89 -30.27 6.01 -9.25
CA THR A 89 -30.45 6.86 -8.07
C THR A 89 -29.28 6.73 -7.10
N LEU A 90 -29.06 7.73 -6.25
CA LEU A 90 -27.99 7.71 -5.23
C LEU A 90 -28.08 6.49 -4.30
N ALA A 91 -29.29 6.04 -3.98
CA ALA A 91 -29.52 4.85 -3.15
C ALA A 91 -29.07 3.55 -3.85
N GLN A 92 -29.31 3.43 -5.16
CA GLN A 92 -28.87 2.27 -5.93
C GLN A 92 -27.35 2.24 -6.09
N LYS A 93 -26.72 3.41 -6.32
CA LYS A 93 -25.25 3.52 -6.32
C LYS A 93 -24.67 3.10 -4.96
N GLU A 94 -25.32 3.47 -3.86
CA GLU A 94 -24.91 3.10 -2.50
C GLU A 94 -24.95 1.58 -2.30
N GLU A 95 -26.05 0.96 -2.71
CA GLU A 95 -26.25 -0.47 -2.55
C GLU A 95 -25.19 -1.29 -3.32
N GLU A 96 -24.86 -0.89 -4.55
CA GLU A 96 -23.87 -1.58 -5.38
C GLU A 96 -22.48 -1.65 -4.74
N TRP A 97 -21.94 -0.53 -4.24
CA TRP A 97 -20.62 -0.56 -3.59
C TRP A 97 -20.68 -1.26 -2.24
N GLN A 98 -21.78 -1.12 -1.49
CA GLN A 98 -21.93 -1.76 -0.18
C GLN A 98 -22.00 -3.28 -0.32
N MET A 99 -22.70 -3.80 -1.33
CA MET A 99 -22.74 -5.23 -1.62
C MET A 99 -21.34 -5.78 -1.91
N ARG A 100 -20.57 -5.10 -2.78
CA ARG A 100 -19.17 -5.47 -3.08
C ARG A 100 -18.27 -5.41 -1.86
N MET A 101 -18.44 -4.39 -1.01
CA MET A 101 -17.66 -4.24 0.22
C MET A 101 -17.96 -5.36 1.23
N ARG A 102 -19.24 -5.74 1.40
CA ARG A 102 -19.66 -6.83 2.29
C ARG A 102 -19.08 -8.16 1.87
N GLU A 103 -19.07 -8.46 0.57
CA GLU A 103 -18.49 -9.69 0.03
C GLU A 103 -16.98 -9.79 0.33
N ILE A 104 -16.24 -8.71 0.05
CA ILE A 104 -14.79 -8.66 0.29
C ILE A 104 -14.47 -8.73 1.78
N GLN A 105 -15.18 -7.98 2.62
CA GLN A 105 -14.99 -8.01 4.07
C GLN A 105 -15.29 -9.40 4.64
N GLY A 106 -16.35 -10.07 4.16
CA GLY A 106 -16.68 -11.44 4.54
C GLY A 106 -15.57 -12.42 4.16
N ALA A 107 -15.07 -12.36 2.92
CA ALA A 107 -13.98 -13.20 2.46
C ALA A 107 -12.69 -12.99 3.28
N ILE A 108 -12.32 -11.73 3.57
CA ILE A 108 -11.16 -11.40 4.39
C ILE A 108 -11.34 -11.88 5.84
N ALA A 109 -12.53 -11.76 6.42
CA ALA A 109 -12.82 -12.22 7.77
C ALA A 109 -12.65 -13.75 7.90
N VAL A 110 -13.19 -14.52 6.95
CA VAL A 110 -13.02 -15.98 6.91
C VAL A 110 -11.56 -16.35 6.71
N SER A 111 -10.85 -15.67 5.81
CA SER A 111 -9.41 -15.85 5.59
C SER A 111 -8.60 -15.60 6.87
N ALA A 112 -8.94 -14.56 7.64
CA ALA A 112 -8.27 -14.23 8.89
C ALA A 112 -8.47 -15.30 9.97
N ILE A 113 -9.70 -15.79 10.13
CA ILE A 113 -10.00 -16.89 11.06
C ILE A 113 -9.21 -18.15 10.68
N PHE A 114 -9.19 -18.50 9.40
CA PHE A 114 -8.40 -19.62 8.89
C PHE A 114 -6.91 -19.43 9.18
N GLN A 115 -6.37 -18.23 8.95
CA GLN A 115 -4.97 -17.92 9.21
C GLN A 115 -4.62 -18.03 10.70
N VAL A 116 -5.51 -17.61 11.61
CA VAL A 116 -5.32 -17.77 13.06
C VAL A 116 -5.32 -19.25 13.44
N PHE A 117 -6.25 -20.05 12.89
CA PHE A 117 -6.30 -21.49 13.14
C PHE A 117 -5.01 -22.19 12.68
N VAL A 118 -4.57 -21.93 11.45
CA VAL A 118 -3.31 -22.47 10.89
C VAL A 118 -2.10 -21.99 11.68
N GLY A 119 -2.10 -20.74 12.14
CA GLY A 119 -1.05 -20.20 13.03
C GLY A 119 -1.00 -20.93 14.37
N TYR A 120 -2.15 -21.17 15.00
CA TYR A 120 -2.25 -21.85 16.30
C TYR A 120 -1.81 -23.32 16.24
N THR A 121 -2.13 -24.03 15.15
CA THR A 121 -1.70 -25.44 14.95
C THR A 121 -0.19 -25.61 14.75
N GLY A 122 0.58 -24.52 14.59
CA GLY A 122 2.02 -24.58 14.34
C GLY A 122 2.40 -25.06 12.93
N LEU A 123 1.41 -25.32 12.06
CA LEU A 123 1.62 -25.80 10.69
C LEU A 123 2.47 -24.82 9.86
N VAL A 124 2.36 -23.52 10.14
CA VAL A 124 3.19 -22.47 9.52
C VAL A 124 4.67 -22.76 9.68
N GLY A 125 5.11 -23.22 10.87
CA GLY A 125 6.52 -23.55 11.12
C GLY A 125 7.01 -24.73 10.30
N LEU A 126 6.15 -25.74 10.07
CA LEU A 126 6.47 -26.89 9.22
C LEU A 126 6.59 -26.47 7.74
N VAL A 127 5.66 -25.64 7.27
CA VAL A 127 5.64 -25.14 5.88
C VAL A 127 6.82 -24.21 5.62
N MET A 128 7.22 -23.36 6.59
CA MET A 128 8.39 -22.48 6.44
C MET A 128 9.70 -23.23 6.15
N ARG A 129 9.81 -24.53 6.49
CA ARG A 129 10.97 -25.35 6.11
C ARG A 129 11.07 -25.59 4.60
N TRP A 130 9.94 -25.51 3.88
CA TRP A 130 9.86 -25.73 2.43
C TRP A 130 9.91 -24.41 1.65
N VAL A 131 9.58 -23.29 2.30
CA VAL A 131 9.60 -21.96 1.70
C VAL A 131 11.02 -21.44 1.70
N THR A 132 11.68 -21.54 0.55
CA THR A 132 13.03 -21.00 0.33
C THR A 132 12.94 -19.66 -0.41
N PRO A 133 13.96 -18.78 -0.33
CA PRO A 133 13.99 -17.55 -1.13
C PRO A 133 13.77 -17.78 -2.63
N LEU A 134 14.14 -18.97 -3.13
CA LEU A 134 13.94 -19.39 -4.51
C LEU A 134 12.46 -19.49 -4.91
N THR A 135 11.54 -19.73 -3.97
CA THR A 135 10.09 -19.77 -4.24
C THR A 135 9.39 -18.44 -3.90
N ILE A 136 9.91 -17.70 -2.93
CA ILE A 136 9.35 -16.38 -2.52
C ILE A 136 9.58 -15.31 -3.60
N ILE A 137 10.79 -15.24 -4.17
CA ILE A 137 11.10 -14.21 -5.17
C ILE A 137 10.16 -14.30 -6.39
N PRO A 138 10.03 -15.46 -7.07
CA PRO A 138 9.18 -15.55 -8.25
C PRO A 138 7.71 -15.25 -7.92
N THR A 139 7.21 -15.68 -6.77
CA THR A 139 5.82 -15.40 -6.36
C THR A 139 5.57 -13.92 -6.13
N ILE A 140 6.48 -13.21 -5.43
CA ILE A 140 6.38 -11.74 -5.27
C ILE A 140 6.51 -11.03 -6.61
N THR A 141 7.40 -11.47 -7.51
CA THR A 141 7.51 -10.87 -8.85
C THR A 141 6.23 -11.07 -9.66
N MET A 142 5.58 -12.23 -9.54
CA MET A 142 4.31 -12.50 -10.21
C MET A 142 3.18 -11.62 -9.66
N LEU A 143 3.11 -11.42 -8.35
CA LEU A 143 2.18 -10.48 -7.73
C LEU A 143 2.40 -9.04 -8.23
N GLY A 144 3.67 -8.61 -8.31
CA GLY A 144 4.03 -7.29 -8.84
C GLY A 144 3.66 -7.12 -10.31
N LEU A 145 3.96 -8.12 -11.15
CA LEU A 145 3.63 -8.12 -12.58
C LEU A 145 2.12 -8.09 -12.82
N ALA A 146 1.34 -8.82 -12.02
CA ALA A 146 -0.12 -8.80 -12.13
C ALA A 146 -0.69 -7.40 -11.82
N LEU A 147 -0.15 -6.73 -10.78
CA LEU A 147 -0.55 -5.38 -10.38
C LEU A 147 -0.08 -4.29 -11.35
N PHE A 148 0.97 -4.55 -12.12
CA PHE A 148 1.51 -3.60 -13.08
C PHE A 148 0.45 -3.16 -14.11
N SER A 149 -0.41 -4.08 -14.55
CA SER A 149 -1.49 -3.77 -15.49
C SER A 149 -2.49 -2.75 -14.95
N LEU A 150 -2.81 -2.80 -13.65
CA LEU A 150 -3.69 -1.82 -13.00
C LEU A 150 -2.98 -0.49 -12.77
N GLY A 151 -1.75 -0.55 -12.25
CA GLY A 151 -0.95 0.65 -11.99
C GLY A 151 -0.68 1.46 -13.26
N THR A 152 -0.41 0.79 -14.38
CA THR A 152 -0.20 1.45 -15.68
C THR A 152 -1.48 2.06 -16.24
N LYS A 153 -2.64 1.40 -16.12
CA LYS A 153 -3.94 1.99 -16.50
C LYS A 153 -4.23 3.28 -15.73
N GLN A 154 -3.98 3.29 -14.42
CA GLN A 154 -4.18 4.47 -13.59
C GLN A 154 -3.14 5.57 -13.88
N ALA A 155 -1.89 5.20 -14.15
CA ALA A 155 -0.86 6.14 -14.57
C ALA A 155 -1.15 6.75 -15.96
N ALA A 156 -1.76 5.99 -16.87
CA ALA A 156 -2.09 6.46 -18.21
C ALA A 156 -3.14 7.57 -18.20
N THR A 157 -4.04 7.61 -17.22
CA THR A 157 -5.04 8.69 -17.05
C THR A 157 -4.37 10.07 -16.97
N HIS A 158 -3.21 10.16 -16.32
CA HIS A 158 -2.41 11.38 -16.22
C HIS A 158 -0.95 11.13 -16.60
N TRP A 159 -0.75 10.65 -17.83
CA TRP A 159 0.57 10.21 -18.34
C TRP A 159 1.69 11.25 -18.14
N GLY A 160 1.38 12.55 -18.27
CA GLY A 160 2.36 13.62 -18.11
C GLY A 160 2.89 13.74 -16.66
N ILE A 161 1.99 13.67 -15.67
CA ILE A 161 2.36 13.72 -14.24
C ILE A 161 3.09 12.42 -13.86
N SER A 162 2.63 11.27 -14.34
CA SER A 162 3.29 9.98 -14.09
C SER A 162 4.68 9.89 -14.70
N SER A 163 4.87 10.40 -15.93
CA SER A 163 6.20 10.44 -16.55
C SER A 163 7.15 11.40 -15.84
N LEU A 164 6.66 12.57 -15.41
CA LEU A 164 7.47 13.53 -14.67
C LEU A 164 7.90 12.96 -13.31
N THR A 165 6.98 12.31 -12.58
CA THR A 165 7.31 11.68 -11.29
C THR A 165 8.28 10.51 -11.44
N LEU A 166 8.16 9.70 -12.50
CA LEU A 166 9.12 8.64 -12.82
C LEU A 166 10.51 9.20 -13.14
N LEU A 167 10.59 10.24 -13.97
CA LEU A 167 11.85 10.90 -14.31
C LEU A 167 12.50 11.49 -13.06
N LEU A 168 11.73 12.18 -12.23
CA LEU A 168 12.23 12.76 -10.98
C LEU A 168 12.73 11.67 -10.03
N LEU A 169 12.01 10.57 -9.91
CA LEU A 169 12.43 9.43 -9.09
C LEU A 169 13.74 8.84 -9.59
N VAL A 170 13.88 8.63 -10.91
CA VAL A 170 15.13 8.15 -11.52
C VAL A 170 16.28 9.12 -11.29
N LEU A 171 16.05 10.42 -11.50
CA LEU A 171 17.06 11.47 -11.35
C LEU A 171 17.52 11.57 -9.88
N VAL A 172 16.59 11.61 -8.93
CA VAL A 172 16.90 11.66 -7.49
C VAL A 172 17.57 10.36 -7.01
N SER A 173 17.05 9.20 -7.42
CA SER A 173 17.54 7.90 -6.96
C SER A 173 18.88 7.49 -7.56
N GLN A 174 19.11 7.77 -8.85
CA GLN A 174 20.32 7.35 -9.55
C GLN A 174 21.39 8.45 -9.62
N TYR A 175 21.02 9.72 -9.80
CA TYR A 175 21.99 10.81 -10.05
C TYR A 175 22.31 11.64 -8.80
N LEU A 176 21.29 12.01 -8.00
CA LEU A 176 21.51 12.81 -6.77
C LEU A 176 21.99 12.01 -5.56
N LYS A 177 22.04 10.67 -5.65
CA LYS A 177 22.50 9.80 -4.55
C LYS A 177 23.90 10.15 -4.03
N ASN A 178 24.78 10.68 -4.87
CA ASN A 178 26.17 11.01 -4.52
C ASN A 178 26.42 12.51 -4.24
N LEU A 179 25.41 13.37 -4.43
CA LEU A 179 25.52 14.80 -4.19
C LEU A 179 25.28 15.11 -2.71
N LYS A 180 26.32 15.62 -2.03
CA LYS A 180 26.17 16.21 -0.69
C LYS A 180 25.42 17.52 -0.86
N THR A 181 24.21 17.63 -0.30
CA THR A 181 23.45 18.88 -0.35
C THR A 181 23.90 19.80 0.78
N PRO A 182 24.23 21.07 0.48
CA PRO A 182 24.48 22.06 1.52
C PRO A 182 23.14 22.41 2.18
N LEU A 183 22.90 21.93 3.39
CA LEU A 183 21.75 22.33 4.19
C LEU A 183 22.17 23.43 5.16
N PRO A 184 21.47 24.57 5.18
CA PRO A 184 21.70 25.58 6.19
C PRO A 184 21.21 25.05 7.54
N ALA A 185 22.13 24.82 8.48
CA ALA A 185 21.82 24.44 9.85
C ALA A 185 22.02 25.65 10.76
N PHE A 186 21.05 25.90 11.65
CA PHE A 186 21.14 26.93 12.67
C PHE A 186 21.34 26.27 14.03
N THR A 187 22.55 26.41 14.60
CA THR A 187 22.89 25.87 15.92
C THR A 187 23.24 27.04 16.83
N GLY A 188 22.48 27.21 17.91
CA GLY A 188 22.49 28.39 18.79
C GLY A 188 23.87 29.03 19.06
N PRO A 189 24.88 28.28 19.54
CA PRO A 189 26.19 28.86 19.86
C PRO A 189 27.15 29.09 18.66
N LYS A 190 26.80 28.69 17.43
CA LYS A 190 27.69 28.79 16.23
C LYS A 190 27.05 29.53 15.04
N GLY A 191 25.84 30.06 15.18
CA GLY A 191 25.16 30.79 14.11
C GLY A 191 24.76 29.92 12.90
N PHE A 192 24.60 30.57 11.75
CA PHE A 192 24.21 29.95 10.47
C PHE A 192 25.44 29.26 9.85
N HIS A 193 25.43 27.93 9.78
CA HIS A 193 26.52 27.17 9.17
C HIS A 193 25.96 26.18 8.15
N ILE A 194 26.63 26.08 7.01
CA ILE A 194 26.24 25.18 5.93
C ILE A 194 26.82 23.81 6.25
N VAL A 195 25.94 22.83 6.50
CA VAL A 195 26.33 21.44 6.73
C VAL A 195 26.08 20.64 5.47
N TRP A 196 27.13 19.97 4.99
CA TRP A 196 27.07 19.09 3.82
C TRP A 196 26.57 17.71 4.24
N ILE A 197 25.26 17.50 4.15
CA ILE A 197 24.62 16.22 4.50
C ILE A 197 24.27 15.47 3.20
N PRO A 198 24.55 14.16 3.10
CA PRO A 198 24.10 13.36 1.98
C PRO A 198 22.60 13.02 2.19
N LEU A 199 21.73 13.96 1.81
CA LEU A 199 20.27 13.90 2.02
C LEU A 199 19.59 12.76 1.25
N PHE A 200 20.17 12.34 0.11
CA PHE A 200 19.56 11.36 -0.81
C PHE A 200 20.06 9.92 -0.63
N THR A 201 20.94 9.66 0.34
CA THR A 201 21.34 8.28 0.68
C THR A 201 20.33 7.64 1.63
N TYR A 202 19.70 6.56 1.17
CA TYR A 202 18.68 5.80 1.90
C TYR A 202 19.18 5.09 3.18
N PHE A 203 20.49 5.07 3.42
CA PHE A 203 21.10 4.55 4.64
C PHE A 203 22.30 5.42 5.05
N PRO A 204 22.42 5.86 6.32
CA PRO A 204 23.72 6.21 6.85
C PRO A 204 24.53 4.91 6.93
N VAL A 205 25.37 4.63 5.93
CA VAL A 205 26.46 3.67 6.11
C VAL A 205 27.33 4.27 7.20
N SER A 206 27.21 3.75 8.42
CA SER A 206 28.20 3.95 9.46
C SER A 206 29.51 3.37 8.94
N LYS A 207 30.29 4.20 8.25
CA LYS A 207 31.73 3.95 8.14
C LYS A 207 32.28 4.18 9.56
N ARG A 208 32.21 3.16 10.40
CA ARG A 208 33.22 3.01 11.45
C ARG A 208 34.50 2.64 10.71
N ALA A 209 35.35 3.64 10.51
CA ALA A 209 36.78 3.45 10.43
C ALA A 209 37.34 4.00 11.74
#